data_AF-A0AAD9NFR6-F1
#
_entry.id   AF-A0AAD9NFR6-F1
#
_cell.length_a   1.000
_cell.length_b   1.000
_cell.length_c   1.000
_cell.angle_alpha   90.00
_cell.angle_beta   90.00
_cell.angle_gamma   90.00
#
_symmetry.space_group_name_H-M   'P 1'
#
loop_
_entity.id
_entity.type
_entity.pdbx_description
1 polymer ?
#
loop_
_entity_poly.entity_id
_entity_poly.type
_entity_poly.pdbx_seq_one_letter_code
_entity_poly.pdbx_strand_id
1 'polypeptide(L)'
;MLSTKEQSYEGGGTVLPPIVTSEKDRQYLHQLSQYISFELRSIDNTDQEQRYIVYKDAFDKVIDHVMAYRPVLTAIKAEYEDCIETIQEGQREAFFLMGKLNALATEPSTIHNYRKRADDLEEKLNIIAYDNERLREELEALRSTRLEKEMRSREVDKPKPKEVKHDKRHIPGLRYCL
;
A
#
# COMPACT_ATOMS: atom_id res chain seq x y z
N MET A 1 32.80 -26.80 75.61
CA MET A 1 33.92 -26.03 75.00
C MET A 1 34.04 -26.44 73.55
N LEU A 2 33.50 -25.65 72.63
CA LEU A 2 33.67 -25.82 71.19
C LEU A 2 34.43 -24.58 70.70
N SER A 3 35.71 -24.76 70.40
CA SER A 3 36.60 -23.74 69.87
C SER A 3 36.55 -23.83 68.35
N THR A 4 35.79 -22.92 67.74
CA THR A 4 35.77 -22.74 66.29
C THR A 4 36.96 -21.85 65.93
N LYS A 5 37.99 -22.44 65.33
CA LYS A 5 39.06 -21.68 64.68
C LYS A 5 38.48 -21.04 63.42
N GLU A 6 38.36 -19.71 63.41
CA GLU A 6 38.19 -18.97 62.17
C GLU A 6 39.50 -19.06 61.38
N GLN A 7 39.45 -19.77 60.26
CA GLN A 7 40.47 -19.74 59.22
C GLN A 7 40.25 -18.47 58.40
N SER A 8 41.16 -17.52 58.57
CA SER A 8 41.30 -16.34 57.71
C SER A 8 41.69 -16.77 56.31
N TYR A 9 40.76 -16.64 55.36
CA TYR A 9 41.06 -16.68 53.94
C TYR A 9 41.73 -15.36 53.56
N GLU A 10 43.07 -15.35 53.45
CA GLU A 10 43.78 -14.31 52.72
C GLU A 10 43.55 -14.51 51.22
N GLY A 11 42.41 -14.02 50.74
CA GLY A 11 42.21 -13.73 49.34
C GLY A 11 42.86 -12.38 49.05
N GLY A 12 43.96 -12.38 48.30
CA GLY A 12 44.60 -11.19 47.74
C GLY A 12 43.70 -10.53 46.68
N GLY A 13 42.53 -10.05 47.10
CA GLY A 13 41.70 -9.17 46.30
C GLY A 13 42.41 -7.84 46.21
N THR A 14 42.80 -7.44 45.01
CA THR A 14 43.14 -6.04 44.72
C THR A 14 41.94 -5.21 45.12
N VAL A 15 42.01 -4.59 46.30
CA VAL A 15 40.95 -3.72 46.80
C VAL A 15 40.82 -2.60 45.78
N LEU A 16 39.68 -2.60 45.08
CA LEU A 16 39.35 -1.60 44.09
C LEU A 16 39.44 -0.22 44.77
N PRO A 17 40.26 0.72 44.26
CA PRO A 17 40.35 2.05 44.85
C PRO A 17 38.95 2.69 44.94
N PRO A 18 38.65 3.47 45.98
CA PRO A 18 37.33 4.10 46.12
C PRO A 18 36.96 4.84 44.83
N ILE A 19 35.70 4.75 44.39
CA ILE A 19 35.23 5.41 43.15
C ILE A 19 35.20 6.94 43.32
N VAL A 20 35.03 7.42 44.56
CA VAL A 20 35.09 8.84 44.92
C VAL A 20 36.20 9.00 45.95
N THR A 21 37.34 9.53 45.52
CA THR A 21 38.53 9.69 46.38
C THR A 21 38.76 11.15 46.78
N SER A 22 38.31 12.09 45.96
CA SER A 22 38.59 13.50 46.12
C SER A 22 37.33 14.34 46.15
N GLU A 23 37.39 15.49 46.81
CA GLU A 23 36.37 16.56 46.71
C GLU A 23 36.18 16.99 45.24
N LYS A 24 37.23 16.87 44.42
CA LYS A 24 37.16 17.11 42.97
C LYS A 24 36.23 16.13 42.25
N ASP A 25 36.24 14.84 42.65
CA ASP A 25 35.36 13.83 42.06
C ASP A 25 33.89 14.14 42.39
N ARG A 26 33.62 14.61 43.61
CA ARG A 26 32.28 15.01 44.04
C ARG A 26 31.78 16.23 43.27
N GLN A 27 32.61 17.24 43.10
CA GLN A 27 32.28 18.43 42.32
C GLN A 27 32.04 18.09 40.85
N TYR A 28 32.86 17.20 40.27
CA TYR A 28 32.68 16.73 38.91
C TYR A 28 31.35 15.99 38.73
N LEU A 29 31.03 15.03 39.61
CA LEU A 29 29.76 14.30 39.55
C LEU A 29 28.54 15.22 39.73
N HIS A 30 28.66 16.26 40.56
CA HIS A 30 27.63 17.27 40.69
C HIS A 30 27.43 18.06 39.39
N GLN A 31 28.52 18.52 38.75
CA GLN A 31 28.46 19.21 37.46
C GLN A 31 27.87 18.32 36.37
N LEU A 32 28.26 17.03 36.34
CA LEU A 32 27.72 16.07 35.39
C LEU A 32 26.21 15.82 35.61
N SER A 33 25.76 15.72 36.86
CA SER A 33 24.34 15.60 37.18
C SER A 33 23.55 16.84 36.75
N GLN A 34 24.12 18.04 36.91
CA GLN A 34 23.51 19.27 36.41
C GLN A 34 23.44 19.28 34.88
N TYR A 35 24.49 18.83 34.20
CA TYR A 35 24.51 18.67 32.74
C TYR A 35 23.40 17.74 32.26
N ILE A 36 23.31 16.52 32.81
CA ILE A 36 22.27 15.55 32.48
C ILE A 36 20.88 16.16 32.69
N SER A 37 20.67 16.82 33.83
CA SER A 37 19.37 17.43 34.15
C SER A 37 19.00 18.56 33.19
N PHE A 38 19.99 19.31 32.70
CA PHE A 38 19.80 20.39 31.74
C PHE A 38 19.43 19.84 30.35
N GLU A 39 20.19 18.86 29.85
CA GLU A 39 19.93 18.23 28.55
C GLU A 39 18.60 17.47 28.54
N LEU A 40 18.26 16.75 29.62
CA LEU A 40 16.98 16.05 29.71
C LEU A 40 15.78 17.00 29.79
N ARG A 41 15.98 18.28 30.13
CA ARG A 41 14.88 19.26 30.19
C ARG A 41 14.40 19.70 28.81
N SER A 42 15.26 19.66 27.80
CA SER A 42 14.91 20.03 26.42
C SER A 42 14.31 18.87 25.63
N ILE A 43 14.38 17.65 26.16
CA ILE A 43 13.94 16.41 25.50
C ILE A 43 12.58 15.97 26.06
N ASP A 44 11.69 15.48 25.19
CA ASP A 44 10.44 14.88 25.64
C ASP A 44 10.69 13.54 26.35
N ASN A 45 9.95 13.27 27.42
CA ASN A 45 10.09 12.04 28.20
C ASN A 45 9.76 10.77 27.39
N THR A 46 8.98 10.92 26.32
CA THR A 46 8.60 9.83 25.42
C THR A 46 9.70 9.47 24.42
N ASP A 47 10.65 10.36 24.15
CA ASP A 47 11.74 10.14 23.22
C ASP A 47 12.90 9.40 23.91
N GLN A 48 12.79 8.08 23.93
CA GLN A 48 13.77 7.20 24.56
C GLN A 48 15.14 7.24 23.85
N GLU A 49 15.17 7.53 22.55
CA GLU A 49 16.40 7.55 21.74
C GLU A 49 17.25 8.77 22.09
N GLN A 50 16.64 9.96 22.15
CA GLN A 50 17.35 11.18 22.54
C GLN A 50 17.82 11.12 24.00
N ARG A 51 17.02 10.54 24.89
CA ARG A 51 17.43 10.32 26.28
C ARG A 51 18.61 9.36 26.38
N TYR A 52 18.61 8.29 25.59
CA TYR A 52 19.74 7.35 25.52
C TYR A 52 21.03 8.06 25.06
N ILE A 53 20.97 8.94 24.05
CA ILE A 53 22.13 9.71 23.59
C ILE A 53 22.74 10.57 24.72
N VAL A 54 21.90 11.26 25.51
CA VAL A 54 22.37 12.06 26.65
C VAL A 54 23.07 11.20 27.69
N TYR A 55 22.49 10.05 28.05
CA TYR A 55 23.10 9.15 29.02
C TYR A 55 24.38 8.50 28.49
N LYS A 56 24.45 8.19 27.19
CA LYS A 56 25.64 7.68 26.53
C LYS A 56 26.80 8.69 26.60
N ASP A 57 26.54 9.95 26.24
CA ASP A 57 27.55 11.02 26.35
C ASP A 57 27.96 11.26 27.81
N ALA A 58 27.00 11.28 28.74
CA ALA A 58 27.31 11.42 30.16
C ALA A 58 28.17 10.26 30.70
N PHE A 59 27.94 9.03 30.22
CA PHE A 59 28.74 7.88 30.61
C PHE A 59 30.15 7.95 30.03
N ASP A 60 30.32 8.42 28.79
CA ASP A 60 31.63 8.69 28.20
C ASP A 60 32.42 9.69 29.04
N LYS A 61 31.77 10.76 29.52
CA LYS A 61 32.37 11.72 30.46
C LYS A 61 32.84 11.06 31.77
N VAL A 62 32.06 10.11 32.32
CA VAL A 62 32.48 9.34 33.53
C VAL A 62 33.70 8.47 33.24
N ILE A 63 33.73 7.78 32.10
CA ILE A 63 34.85 6.95 31.68
C ILE A 63 36.13 7.78 31.56
N ASP A 64 36.01 8.98 31.00
CA ASP A 64 37.13 9.92 30.82
C ASP A 64 37.62 10.55 32.14
N HIS A 65 36.76 10.65 33.16
CA HIS A 65 37.15 11.11 34.50
C HIS A 65 37.81 10.00 35.33
N VAL A 66 37.31 8.76 35.22
CA VAL A 66 37.73 7.63 36.08
C VAL A 66 38.72 6.71 35.36
N MET A 67 39.98 7.12 35.31
CA MET A 67 41.05 6.40 34.60
C MET A 67 41.31 4.96 35.11
N ALA A 68 41.15 4.72 36.42
CA ALA A 68 41.44 3.41 37.02
C ALA A 68 40.52 2.29 36.52
N TYR A 69 39.27 2.62 36.18
CA TYR A 69 38.25 1.66 35.76
C TYR A 69 37.92 1.74 34.27
N ARG A 70 38.61 2.60 33.52
CA ARG A 70 38.36 2.82 32.10
C ARG A 70 38.23 1.51 31.30
N PRO A 71 39.15 0.53 31.37
CA PRO A 71 39.03 -0.70 30.59
C PRO A 71 37.74 -1.48 30.88
N VAL A 72 37.34 -1.56 32.15
CA VAL A 72 36.15 -2.32 32.57
C VAL A 72 34.87 -1.56 32.19
N LEU A 73 34.84 -0.24 32.42
CA LEU A 73 33.68 0.58 32.07
C LEU A 73 33.46 0.65 30.55
N THR A 74 34.54 0.74 29.76
CA THR A 74 34.46 0.68 28.29
C THR A 74 33.96 -0.68 27.80
N ALA A 75 34.44 -1.79 28.39
CA ALA A 75 33.95 -3.12 28.04
C ALA A 75 32.46 -3.28 28.36
N ILE A 76 32.02 -2.85 29.55
CA ILE A 76 30.60 -2.85 29.93
C ILE A 76 29.79 -1.99 28.96
N LYS A 77 30.28 -0.78 28.63
CA LYS A 77 29.61 0.10 27.66
C LYS A 77 29.38 -0.60 26.34
N ALA A 78 30.43 -1.21 25.78
CA ALA A 78 30.37 -1.90 24.49
C ALA A 78 29.32 -3.03 24.50
N GLU A 79 29.31 -3.89 25.53
CA GLU A 79 28.31 -4.96 25.66
C GLU A 79 26.87 -4.43 25.67
N TYR A 80 26.61 -3.30 26.34
CA TYR A 80 25.28 -2.68 26.33
C TYR A 80 24.94 -2.02 25.00
N GLU A 81 25.90 -1.35 24.36
CA GLU A 81 25.71 -0.76 23.04
C GLU A 81 25.38 -1.84 22.00
N ASP A 82 26.14 -2.94 21.98
CA ASP A 82 25.90 -4.08 21.09
C ASP A 82 24.53 -4.73 21.33
N CYS A 83 24.13 -4.91 22.60
CA CYS A 83 22.80 -5.43 22.93
C CYS A 83 21.68 -4.51 22.44
N ILE A 84 21.81 -3.20 22.64
CA ILE A 84 20.80 -2.21 22.22
C ILE A 84 20.71 -2.18 20.69
N GLU A 85 21.85 -2.16 19.99
CA GLU A 85 21.91 -2.18 18.53
C GLU A 85 21.24 -3.43 17.96
N THR A 86 21.56 -4.61 18.52
CA THR A 86 20.95 -5.88 18.12
C THR A 86 19.42 -5.86 18.28
N ILE A 87 18.92 -5.30 19.38
CA ILE A 87 17.46 -5.19 19.61
C ILE A 87 16.83 -4.24 18.59
N GLN A 88 17.43 -3.08 18.34
CA GLN A 88 16.93 -2.08 17.39
C GLN A 88 16.94 -2.64 15.96
N GLU A 89 17.99 -3.34 15.57
CA GLU A 89 18.08 -4.06 14.29
C GLU A 89 16.98 -5.10 14.15
N GLY A 90 16.81 -5.96 15.16
CA GLY A 90 15.75 -6.96 15.16
C GLY A 90 14.35 -6.35 15.04
N GLN A 91 14.09 -5.20 15.66
CA GLN A 91 12.82 -4.48 15.51
C GLN A 91 12.62 -3.93 14.10
N ARG A 92 13.66 -3.31 13.50
CA ARG A 92 13.60 -2.80 12.11
C ARG A 92 13.34 -3.93 11.12
N GLU A 93 14.04 -5.05 11.27
CA GLU A 93 13.89 -6.23 10.42
C GLU A 93 12.49 -6.85 10.57
N ALA A 94 12.00 -6.99 11.80
CA ALA A 94 10.66 -7.51 12.07
C ALA A 94 9.58 -6.64 11.43
N PHE A 95 9.71 -5.31 11.54
CA PHE A 95 8.78 -4.38 10.91
C PHE A 95 8.81 -4.49 9.38
N PHE A 96 10.01 -4.53 8.79
CA PHE A 96 10.19 -4.71 7.36
C PHE A 96 9.58 -6.03 6.85
N LEU A 97 9.84 -7.12 7.55
CA LEU A 97 9.34 -8.45 7.18
C LEU A 97 7.82 -8.53 7.33
N MET A 98 7.26 -7.94 8.38
CA MET A 98 5.81 -7.82 8.58
C MET A 98 5.17 -7.03 7.43
N GLY A 99 5.75 -5.90 7.04
CA GLY A 99 5.28 -5.10 5.90
C GLY A 99 5.28 -5.90 4.59
N LYS A 100 6.36 -6.65 4.33
CA LYS A 100 6.48 -7.53 3.16
C LYS A 100 5.45 -8.66 3.18
N LEU A 101 5.23 -9.28 4.34
CA LEU A 101 4.22 -10.33 4.52
C LEU A 101 2.81 -9.80 4.25
N ASN A 102 2.47 -8.62 4.78
CA ASN A 102 1.17 -7.98 4.53
C ASN A 102 0.96 -7.69 3.05
N ALA A 103 1.97 -7.17 2.36
CA ALA A 103 1.90 -6.94 0.91
C ALA A 103 1.63 -8.25 0.16
N LEU A 104 2.41 -9.30 0.44
CA LEU A 104 2.23 -10.63 -0.17
C LEU A 104 0.91 -11.30 0.21
N ALA A 105 0.34 -11.04 1.38
CA ALA A 105 -0.97 -11.58 1.77
C ALA A 105 -2.11 -10.92 0.99
N THR A 106 -1.97 -9.64 0.64
CA THR A 106 -2.96 -8.87 -0.12
C THR A 106 -2.86 -9.06 -1.64
N GLU A 107 -1.71 -9.47 -2.16
CA GLU A 107 -1.47 -9.61 -3.59
C GLU A 107 -2.30 -10.75 -4.25
N PRO A 108 -2.40 -11.98 -3.68
CA PRO A 108 -3.17 -13.07 -4.25
C PRO A 108 -4.67 -12.79 -4.33
N SER A 109 -5.23 -12.13 -3.31
CA SER A 109 -6.65 -11.76 -3.33
C SER A 109 -6.92 -10.72 -4.41
N THR A 110 -5.99 -9.79 -4.62
CA THR A 110 -6.08 -8.76 -5.64
C THR A 110 -5.98 -9.36 -7.05
N ILE A 111 -4.99 -10.20 -7.34
CA ILE A 111 -4.82 -10.86 -8.64
C ILE A 111 -6.00 -11.79 -8.95
N HIS A 112 -6.42 -12.61 -7.99
CA HIS A 112 -7.56 -13.52 -8.16
C HIS A 112 -8.85 -12.74 -8.46
N ASN A 113 -9.11 -11.65 -7.73
CA ASN A 113 -10.28 -10.80 -7.96
C ASN A 113 -10.26 -10.13 -9.34
N TYR A 114 -9.10 -9.63 -9.79
CA TYR A 114 -8.98 -9.05 -11.12
C TYR A 114 -9.20 -10.08 -12.23
N ARG A 115 -8.65 -11.28 -12.08
CA ARG A 115 -8.85 -12.37 -13.05
C ARG A 115 -10.31 -12.77 -13.13
N LYS A 116 -10.96 -13.01 -11.99
CA LYS A 116 -12.40 -13.33 -11.95
C LYS A 116 -13.24 -12.25 -12.61
N ARG A 117 -12.94 -10.97 -12.33
CA ARG A 117 -13.66 -9.84 -12.94
C ARG A 117 -13.42 -9.75 -14.45
N ALA A 118 -12.23 -10.11 -14.94
CA ALA A 118 -11.96 -10.18 -16.37
C ALA A 118 -12.81 -11.25 -17.05
N ASP A 119 -12.85 -12.46 -16.47
CA ASP A 119 -13.68 -13.58 -16.97
C ASP A 119 -15.17 -13.19 -17.01
N ASP A 120 -15.70 -12.60 -15.92
CA ASP A 120 -17.10 -12.13 -15.85
C ASP A 120 -17.43 -11.05 -16.90
N LEU A 121 -16.46 -10.18 -17.22
CA LEU A 121 -16.64 -9.12 -18.22
C LEU A 121 -16.60 -9.67 -19.64
N GLU A 122 -15.75 -10.66 -19.89
CA GLU A 122 -15.66 -11.34 -21.17
C GLU A 122 -16.95 -12.11 -21.49
N GLU A 123 -17.51 -12.81 -20.51
CA GLU A 123 -18.82 -13.46 -20.66
C GLU A 123 -19.93 -12.44 -21.01
N LYS A 124 -19.98 -11.31 -20.30
CA LYS A 124 -20.96 -10.24 -20.58
C LYS A 124 -20.78 -9.63 -21.97
N LEU A 125 -19.54 -9.43 -22.41
CA LEU A 125 -19.26 -8.94 -23.75
C LEU A 125 -19.75 -9.92 -24.83
N ASN A 126 -19.55 -11.22 -24.63
CA ASN A 126 -20.02 -12.25 -25.55
C ASN A 126 -21.54 -12.27 -25.66
N ILE A 127 -22.26 -12.16 -24.53
CA ILE A 127 -23.72 -12.06 -24.52
C ILE A 127 -24.20 -10.81 -25.27
N ILE A 128 -23.60 -9.66 -24.99
CA ILE A 128 -23.96 -8.39 -25.65
C ILE A 128 -23.67 -8.46 -27.17
N ALA A 129 -22.55 -9.07 -27.57
CA ALA A 129 -22.20 -9.24 -28.97
C ALA A 129 -23.24 -10.11 -29.69
N TYR A 130 -23.64 -11.23 -29.08
CA TYR A 130 -24.69 -12.10 -29.61
C TYR A 130 -26.04 -11.40 -29.73
N ASP A 131 -26.48 -10.70 -28.68
CA ASP A 131 -27.75 -9.96 -28.70
C ASP A 131 -27.74 -8.83 -29.74
N ASN A 132 -26.62 -8.13 -29.89
CA ASN A 132 -26.47 -7.10 -30.92
C ASN A 132 -26.57 -7.67 -32.32
N GLU A 133 -25.98 -8.84 -32.58
CA GLU A 133 -26.06 -9.49 -33.89
C GLU A 133 -27.50 -9.93 -34.19
N ARG A 134 -28.17 -10.58 -33.22
CA ARG A 134 -29.59 -10.95 -33.36
C ARG A 134 -30.49 -9.74 -33.65
N LEU A 135 -30.30 -8.65 -32.92
CA LEU A 135 -31.08 -7.42 -33.12
C LEU A 135 -30.81 -6.76 -34.47
N ARG A 136 -29.59 -6.85 -35.00
CA ARG A 136 -29.26 -6.36 -36.35
C ARG A 136 -30.00 -7.15 -37.43
N GLU A 137 -30.01 -8.48 -37.33
CA GLU A 137 -30.75 -9.35 -38.25
C GLU A 137 -32.24 -9.04 -38.23
N GLU A 138 -32.84 -8.89 -37.05
CA GLU A 138 -34.25 -8.51 -36.90
C GLU A 138 -34.55 -7.13 -37.53
N LEU A 139 -33.65 -6.16 -37.34
CA LEU A 139 -33.77 -4.82 -37.94
C LEU A 139 -33.73 -4.87 -39.46
N GLU A 140 -32.84 -5.67 -40.04
CA GLU A 140 -32.74 -5.85 -41.49
C GLU A 140 -33.99 -6.53 -42.06
N ALA A 141 -34.50 -7.57 -41.39
CA ALA A 141 -35.73 -8.25 -41.79
C ALA A 141 -36.94 -7.30 -41.75
N LEU A 142 -37.05 -6.46 -40.72
CA LEU A 142 -38.12 -5.46 -40.65
C LEU A 142 -37.99 -4.39 -41.75
N ARG A 143 -36.76 -3.96 -42.05
CA ARG A 143 -36.50 -2.99 -43.14
C ARG A 143 -36.86 -3.56 -44.50
N SER A 144 -36.44 -4.79 -44.81
CA SER A 144 -36.76 -5.45 -46.09
C SER A 144 -38.28 -5.65 -46.23
N THR A 145 -38.95 -6.15 -45.20
CA THR A 145 -40.42 -6.32 -45.20
C THR A 145 -41.15 -4.99 -45.41
N ARG A 146 -40.67 -3.90 -44.82
CA ARG A 146 -41.24 -2.55 -45.00
C ARG A 146 -41.04 -2.06 -46.43
N LEU A 147 -39.86 -2.28 -46.99
CA LEU A 147 -39.52 -1.90 -48.37
C LEU A 147 -40.39 -2.67 -49.38
N GLU A 148 -40.57 -3.98 -49.19
CA GLU A 148 -41.44 -4.81 -50.02
C GLU A 148 -42.91 -4.35 -49.98
N LYS A 149 -43.42 -4.02 -48.80
CA LYS A 149 -44.77 -3.47 -48.64
C LYS A 149 -44.92 -2.14 -49.37
N GLU A 150 -43.92 -1.27 -49.30
CA GLU A 150 -43.91 0.02 -49.99
C GLU A 150 -43.78 -0.12 -51.51
N MET A 151 -43.01 -1.11 -52.01
CA MET A 151 -42.96 -1.40 -53.44
C MET A 151 -44.30 -1.95 -53.94
N ARG A 152 -44.92 -2.87 -53.20
CA ARG A 152 -46.25 -3.41 -53.54
C ARG A 152 -47.33 -2.33 -53.56
N SER A 153 -47.35 -1.40 -52.61
CA SER A 153 -48.33 -0.31 -52.62
C SER A 153 -48.13 0.64 -53.81
N ARG A 154 -46.89 0.95 -54.17
CA ARG A 154 -46.57 1.75 -55.38
C ARG A 154 -46.96 1.05 -56.69
N GLU A 155 -46.95 -0.27 -56.74
CA GLU A 155 -47.45 -1.03 -57.90
C GLU A 155 -48.97 -0.99 -58.03
N VAL A 156 -49.70 -0.98 -56.91
CA VAL A 156 -51.17 -0.87 -56.90
C VAL A 156 -51.64 0.53 -57.31
N ASP A 157 -50.86 1.57 -57.03
CA ASP A 157 -51.16 2.97 -57.37
C ASP A 157 -50.74 3.40 -58.80
N LYS A 158 -50.21 2.49 -59.63
CA LYS A 158 -49.94 2.81 -61.04
C LYS A 158 -51.28 3.08 -61.76
N PRO A 159 -51.52 4.29 -62.33
CA PRO A 159 -52.78 4.56 -63.00
C PRO A 159 -52.92 3.66 -64.23
N LYS A 160 -54.00 2.86 -64.26
CA LYS A 160 -54.37 2.07 -65.44
C LYS A 160 -54.53 3.02 -66.64
N PRO A 161 -53.94 2.72 -67.83
CA PRO A 161 -54.17 3.53 -69.00
C PRO A 161 -55.68 3.55 -69.30
N LYS A 162 -56.27 4.75 -69.32
CA LYS A 162 -57.69 4.92 -69.68
C LYS A 162 -57.83 4.54 -71.16
N GLU A 163 -58.56 3.47 -71.45
CA GLU A 163 -59.02 3.21 -72.82
C GLU A 163 -59.97 4.33 -73.24
N VAL A 164 -59.51 5.19 -74.15
CA VAL A 164 -60.35 6.20 -74.80
C VAL A 164 -61.28 5.47 -75.77
N LYS A 165 -62.53 5.24 -75.37
CA LYS A 165 -63.56 4.75 -76.29
C LYS A 165 -63.92 5.87 -77.26
N HIS A 166 -63.46 5.77 -78.51
CA HIS A 166 -63.92 6.64 -79.58
C HIS A 166 -65.39 6.33 -79.89
N ASP A 167 -66.26 7.32 -79.69
CA ASP A 167 -67.66 7.24 -80.06
C ASP A 167 -67.77 7.24 -81.60
N LYS A 168 -68.25 6.12 -82.17
CA LYS A 168 -68.39 5.91 -83.63
C LYS A 168 -69.76 6.33 -84.16
N ARG A 169 -70.48 7.20 -83.44
CA ARG A 169 -71.78 7.71 -83.92
C ARG A 169 -71.56 8.63 -85.11
N HIS A 170 -72.13 8.24 -86.26
CA HIS A 170 -72.22 9.08 -87.45
C HIS A 170 -73.11 10.29 -87.17
N ILE A 171 -72.61 11.49 -87.44
CA ILE A 171 -73.42 12.72 -87.43
C ILE A 171 -74.29 12.70 -88.70
N PRO A 172 -75.63 12.67 -88.59
CA PRO A 172 -76.49 12.63 -89.77
C PRO A 172 -76.33 13.92 -90.58
N GLY A 173 -75.90 13.79 -91.85
CA GLY A 173 -75.78 14.91 -92.79
C GLY A 173 -74.45 15.02 -93.53
N LEU A 174 -73.36 14.40 -93.03
CA LEU A 174 -72.12 14.26 -93.78
C LEU A 174 -72.08 12.92 -94.52
N ARG A 175 -72.17 12.96 -95.85
CA ARG A 175 -71.73 11.85 -96.71
C ARG A 175 -70.32 12.17 -97.18
N TYR A 176 -69.37 11.29 -96.87
CA TYR A 176 -67.98 11.41 -97.32
C TYR A 176 -67.91 11.27 -98.84
N CYS A 177 -67.24 12.22 -99.51
CA CYS A 177 -66.60 11.95 -100.79
C CYS A 177 -65.21 11.37 -100.48
N LEU A 178 -64.81 10.34 -101.24
CA LEU A 178 -63.49 9.69 -101.18
C LEU A 178 -62.35 10.69 -101.38
#